data_AF-A0A8C0E899-F1
#
_entry.id   AF-A0A8C0E899-F1
#
_cell.length_a   1.000
_cell.length_b   1.000
_cell.length_c   1.000
_cell.angle_alpha   90.00
_cell.angle_beta   90.00
_cell.angle_gamma   90.00
#
_symmetry.space_group_name_H-M   'P 1'
#
loop_
_entity.id
_entity.type
_entity.pdbx_description
1 polymer ?
#
loop_
_entity_poly.entity_id
_entity_poly.type
_entity_poly.pdbx_seq_one_letter_code
_entity_poly.pdbx_strand_id
1 'polypeptide(L)'
;HGTGVWAEARGRMWGKLEVFVCHPDPSSKCSCSFAIPGGGITKTLYDKGCSKEIPMVILLKFVSEGDSIPDALGLVEYLNEWLQIIKPCCDDPSASALPWIMPSSWRLLFGSGLPPALF
;
A
#
# COMPACT_ATOMS: atom_id res chain seq x y z
N HIS A 1 -10.56 -21.81 -5.18
CA HIS A 1 -9.18 -21.97 -5.70
C HIS A 1 -8.92 -20.89 -6.72
N GLY A 2 -8.25 -19.80 -6.32
CA GLY A 2 -7.97 -18.66 -7.18
C GLY A 2 -7.37 -17.51 -6.37
N THR A 3 -6.05 -17.51 -6.21
CA THR A 3 -5.29 -16.39 -5.66
C THR A 3 -5.21 -15.28 -6.72
N GLY A 4 -5.96 -14.20 -6.53
CA GLY A 4 -5.87 -13.00 -7.35
C GLY A 4 -5.00 -11.94 -6.67
N VAL A 5 -4.14 -11.28 -7.44
CA VAL A 5 -3.41 -10.07 -7.02
C VAL A 5 -4.16 -8.86 -7.57
N TRP A 6 -4.53 -7.95 -6.68
CA TRP A 6 -5.35 -6.78 -6.99
C TRP A 6 -4.56 -5.51 -6.61
N ALA A 7 -4.68 -4.46 -7.42
CA ALA A 7 -4.14 -3.13 -7.14
C ALA A 7 -5.26 -2.09 -7.28
N GLU A 8 -5.21 -1.02 -6.49
CA GLU A 8 -6.27 0.00 -6.51
C GLU A 8 -5.88 1.21 -7.37
N ALA A 9 -6.81 1.62 -8.24
CA ALA A 9 -6.85 2.94 -8.84
C ALA A 9 -8.24 3.53 -8.59
N ARG A 10 -8.29 4.60 -7.78
CA ARG A 10 -9.42 5.48 -7.43
C ARG A 10 -10.83 4.92 -7.66
N GLY A 11 -11.47 4.52 -6.56
CA GLY A 11 -12.93 4.38 -6.49
C GLY A 11 -13.41 2.94 -6.62
N ARG A 12 -13.25 2.15 -5.56
CA ARG A 12 -13.91 0.84 -5.30
C ARG A 12 -13.87 -0.20 -6.43
N MET A 13 -12.99 -0.08 -7.41
CA MET A 13 -12.70 -1.14 -8.37
C MET A 13 -11.30 -1.68 -8.07
N TRP A 14 -11.25 -2.89 -7.53
CA TRP A 14 -10.04 -3.70 -7.51
C TRP A 14 -9.59 -3.89 -8.96
N GLY A 15 -8.56 -3.14 -9.37
CA GLY A 15 -7.92 -3.32 -10.66
C GLY A 15 -7.09 -4.61 -10.60
N LYS A 16 -7.20 -5.46 -11.62
CA LYS A 16 -6.26 -6.56 -11.78
C LYS A 16 -4.86 -5.96 -11.93
N LEU A 17 -3.90 -6.39 -11.10
CA LEU A 17 -2.52 -5.93 -11.22
C LEU A 17 -1.99 -6.23 -12.63
N GLU A 18 -1.23 -5.30 -13.22
CA GLU A 18 -0.67 -5.46 -14.55
C GLU A 18 0.15 -6.75 -14.64
N VAL A 19 -0.24 -7.62 -15.58
CA VAL A 19 0.46 -8.88 -15.86
C VAL A 19 1.41 -8.62 -17.02
N PHE A 20 2.71 -8.72 -16.77
CA PHE A 20 3.70 -8.61 -17.83
C PHE A 20 3.89 -9.98 -18.49
N VAL A 21 3.85 -9.99 -19.83
CA VAL A 21 4.17 -11.19 -20.62
C VAL A 21 5.70 -11.26 -20.74
N CYS A 22 6.29 -12.36 -20.26
CA CYS A 22 7.70 -12.61 -20.51
C CYS A 22 7.91 -12.85 -22.02
N HIS A 23 8.98 -12.29 -22.57
CA HIS A 23 9.31 -12.39 -24.00
C HIS A 23 9.25 -13.86 -24.45
N PRO A 24 8.60 -14.20 -25.57
CA PRO A 24 8.38 -15.58 -25.93
C PRO A 24 9.67 -16.20 -26.46
N ASP A 25 10.45 -16.82 -25.58
CA ASP A 25 11.35 -17.89 -26.00
C ASP A 25 10.51 -19.18 -26.15
N PRO A 26 10.42 -19.78 -27.35
CA PRO A 26 9.61 -20.96 -27.63
C PRO A 26 10.03 -22.21 -26.84
N SER A 27 11.17 -22.20 -26.16
CA SER A 27 11.65 -23.31 -25.34
C SER A 27 11.32 -23.19 -23.84
N SER A 28 10.86 -22.03 -23.38
CA SER A 28 10.60 -21.77 -21.96
C SER A 28 9.10 -21.85 -21.65
N LYS A 29 8.70 -22.60 -20.61
CA LYS A 29 7.34 -22.52 -20.06
C LYS A 29 7.16 -21.13 -19.46
N CYS A 30 6.66 -20.22 -20.30
CA CYS A 30 6.50 -18.82 -19.97
C CYS A 30 5.36 -18.66 -18.96
N SER A 31 5.69 -18.65 -17.67
CA SER A 31 4.73 -18.29 -16.63
C SER A 31 4.53 -16.78 -16.67
N CYS A 32 3.35 -16.32 -17.08
CA CYS A 32 2.96 -14.91 -16.96
C CYS A 32 3.02 -14.51 -15.48
N SER A 33 4.10 -13.83 -15.08
CA SER A 33 4.27 -13.34 -13.71
C SER A 33 3.91 -11.86 -13.67
N PHE A 34 3.04 -11.46 -12.75
CA PHE A 34 2.81 -10.05 -12.48
C PHE A 34 4.10 -9.41 -11.92
N ALA A 35 4.30 -8.13 -12.21
CA ALA A 35 5.44 -7.38 -11.70
C ALA A 35 4.95 -6.28 -10.75
N ILE A 36 5.75 -6.02 -9.71
CA ILE A 36 5.53 -4.91 -8.78
C ILE A 36 6.78 -4.03 -8.88
N PRO A 37 6.86 -3.16 -9.90
CA PRO A 37 8.01 -2.27 -10.06
C PRO A 37 8.12 -1.36 -8.82
N GLY A 38 9.34 -1.18 -8.31
CA GLY A 38 9.58 -0.43 -7.07
C GLY A 38 9.04 -1.10 -5.79
N GLY A 39 8.47 -2.31 -5.87
CA GLY A 39 7.88 -3.01 -4.72
C GLY A 39 8.87 -3.66 -3.75
N GLY A 40 10.17 -3.62 -4.06
CA GLY A 40 11.21 -4.24 -3.24
C GLY A 40 10.91 -5.72 -2.94
N ILE A 41 10.93 -6.09 -1.66
CA ILE A 41 10.69 -7.48 -1.20
C ILE A 41 9.21 -7.93 -1.31
N THR A 42 8.28 -7.04 -1.66
CA THR A 42 6.83 -7.31 -1.63
C THR A 42 6.46 -8.52 -2.47
N LYS A 43 7.00 -8.63 -3.70
CA LYS A 43 6.74 -9.78 -4.58
C LYS A 43 7.23 -11.09 -3.95
N THR A 44 8.47 -11.10 -3.44
CA THR A 44 9.04 -12.28 -2.78
C THR A 44 8.24 -12.70 -1.55
N LEU A 45 7.74 -11.75 -0.76
CA LEU A 45 6.91 -12.04 0.41
C LEU A 45 5.56 -12.62 0.00
N TYR A 46 4.92 -12.04 -1.02
CA TYR A 46 3.67 -12.56 -1.58
C TYR A 46 3.84 -13.99 -2.10
N ASP A 47 4.84 -14.24 -2.96
CA ASP A 47 5.09 -15.55 -3.56
C ASP A 47 5.36 -16.61 -2.48
N LYS A 48 6.17 -16.27 -1.46
CA LYS A 48 6.42 -17.16 -0.32
C LYS A 48 5.16 -17.40 0.51
N GLY A 49 4.34 -16.38 0.75
CA GLY A 49 3.07 -16.50 1.45
C GLY A 49 2.12 -17.46 0.72
N CYS A 50 1.94 -17.26 -0.59
CA CYS A 50 1.12 -18.13 -1.42
C CYS A 50 1.63 -19.57 -1.48
N SER A 51 2.96 -19.78 -1.56
CA SER A 51 3.55 -21.12 -1.52
C SER A 51 3.30 -21.87 -0.21
N LYS A 52 3.00 -21.12 0.87
CA LYS A 52 2.65 -21.65 2.19
C LYS A 52 1.14 -21.60 2.46
N GLU A 53 0.33 -21.35 1.42
CA GLU A 53 -1.13 -21.24 1.51
C GLU A 53 -1.62 -20.16 2.49
N ILE A 54 -0.79 -19.15 2.76
CA ILE A 54 -1.17 -17.99 3.57
C ILE A 54 -1.98 -17.04 2.68
N PRO A 55 -3.19 -16.61 3.08
CA PRO A 55 -3.94 -15.59 2.36
C PRO A 55 -3.16 -14.27 2.36
N MET A 56 -2.79 -13.81 1.16
CA MET A 56 -2.03 -12.58 0.97
C MET A 56 -2.82 -11.59 0.12
N VAL A 57 -2.81 -10.33 0.54
CA VAL A 57 -3.23 -9.19 -0.28
C VAL A 57 -2.07 -8.21 -0.38
N ILE A 58 -1.95 -7.58 -1.53
CA ILE A 58 -0.99 -6.50 -1.76
C ILE A 58 -1.81 -5.23 -1.98
N LEU A 59 -1.51 -4.18 -1.23
CA LEU A 59 -2.10 -2.86 -1.40
C LEU A 59 -1.00 -1.91 -1.86
N LEU A 60 -1.18 -1.30 -3.02
CA LEU A 60 -0.21 -0.39 -3.64
C LEU A 60 -0.86 0.96 -3.87
N LYS A 61 -0.13 2.02 -3.53
CA LYS A 61 -0.52 3.39 -3.82
C LYS A 61 0.64 4.11 -4.51
N PHE A 62 0.34 4.69 -5.66
CA PHE A 62 1.26 5.59 -6.34
C PHE A 62 1.23 6.94 -5.63
N VAL A 63 2.41 7.39 -5.17
CA VAL A 63 2.60 8.67 -4.50
C VAL A 63 3.59 9.51 -5.30
N SER A 64 3.34 10.81 -5.35
CA SER A 64 4.32 11.76 -5.90
C SER A 64 5.46 11.97 -4.91
N GLU A 65 6.63 12.40 -5.39
CA GLU A 65 7.73 12.79 -4.51
C GLU A 65 7.33 13.97 -3.60
N GLY A 66 7.84 13.98 -2.36
CA GLY A 66 7.58 15.01 -1.36
C GLY A 66 6.90 14.47 -0.10
N ASP A 67 5.90 15.20 0.39
CA ASP A 67 5.13 14.80 1.57
C ASP A 67 4.09 13.72 1.21
N SER A 68 4.40 12.47 1.56
CA SER A 68 3.50 11.34 1.39
C SER A 68 2.66 11.02 2.64
N ILE A 69 2.68 11.86 3.69
CA ILE A 69 1.89 11.65 4.92
C ILE A 69 0.39 11.54 4.61
N PRO A 70 -0.23 12.48 3.87
CA PRO A 70 -1.66 12.39 3.57
C PRO A 70 -1.99 11.11 2.79
N ASP A 71 -1.07 10.70 1.92
CA ASP A 71 -1.26 9.51 1.11
C ASP A 71 -1.20 8.22 1.93
N ALA A 72 -0.26 8.15 2.88
CA ALA A 72 -0.13 7.05 3.83
C ALA A 72 -1.37 6.96 4.75
N LEU A 73 -1.84 8.09 5.26
CA LEU A 73 -3.04 8.14 6.10
C LEU A 73 -4.27 7.63 5.36
N GLY A 74 -4.51 8.10 4.14
CA GLY A 74 -5.64 7.63 3.32
C GLY A 74 -5.55 6.14 3.00
N LEU A 75 -4.35 5.58 2.83
CA LEU A 75 -4.16 4.14 2.61
C LEU A 75 -4.52 3.31 3.85
N VAL A 76 -4.17 3.82 5.02
CA VAL A 76 -4.43 3.18 6.31
C VAL A 76 -5.91 3.29 6.69
N GLU A 77 -6.56 4.42 6.42
CA GLU A 77 -8.00 4.59 6.55
C GLU A 77 -8.76 3.63 5.63
N TYR A 78 -8.37 3.54 4.36
CA TYR A 78 -8.96 2.57 3.42
C TYR A 78 -8.84 1.13 3.92
N LEU A 79 -7.65 0.75 4.40
CA LEU A 79 -7.42 -0.58 4.97
C LEU A 79 -8.32 -0.83 6.18
N ASN A 80 -8.47 0.17 7.04
CA ASN A 80 -9.32 0.08 8.23
C ASN A 80 -10.81 0.02 7.88
N GLU A 81 -11.27 0.77 6.89
CA GLU A 81 -12.64 0.67 6.38
C GLU A 81 -12.92 -0.73 5.81
N TRP A 82 -11.97 -1.30 5.08
CA TRP A 82 -12.11 -2.63 4.48
C TRP A 82 -12.13 -3.75 5.53
N LEU A 83 -11.15 -3.76 6.44
CA LEU A 83 -10.95 -4.88 7.36
C LEU A 83 -11.51 -4.64 8.76
N GLN A 84 -11.95 -3.41 9.07
CA GLN A 84 -12.48 -3.00 10.38
C GLN A 84 -11.51 -3.35 11.53
N ILE A 85 -10.21 -3.09 11.32
CA ILE A 85 -9.12 -3.48 12.24
C ILE A 85 -9.24 -2.74 13.58
N ILE A 86 -9.49 -1.44 13.51
CA ILE A 86 -9.70 -0.53 14.63
C ILE A 86 -11.16 -0.11 14.60
N LYS A 87 -11.84 -0.36 15.72
CA LYS A 87 -13.19 0.16 15.93
C LYS A 87 -13.12 1.61 16.41
N PRO A 88 -14.05 2.48 16.00
CA PRO A 88 -14.17 3.82 16.57
C PRO A 88 -14.19 3.74 18.10
N CYS A 89 -13.38 4.55 18.77
CA CYS A 89 -13.24 4.53 20.23
C CYS A 89 -14.48 5.11 20.94
N CYS A 90 -15.43 5.68 20.21
CA CYS A 90 -16.61 6.35 20.76
C CYS A 90 -17.86 6.03 19.92
N ASP A 91 -18.98 5.77 20.60
CA ASP A 91 -20.32 5.70 20.01
C ASP A 91 -20.87 7.08 19.58
N ASP A 92 -20.04 8.11 19.56
CA ASP A 92 -20.42 9.45 19.13
C ASP A 92 -20.25 9.57 17.59
N PRO A 93 -21.36 9.67 16.83
CA PRO A 93 -21.32 9.80 15.37
C PRO A 93 -20.64 11.10 14.88
N SER A 94 -20.30 12.03 15.78
CA SER A 94 -19.53 13.25 15.48
C SER A 94 -18.01 13.04 15.50
N ALA A 95 -17.52 11.97 16.13
CA ALA A 95 -16.08 11.69 16.27
C ALA A 95 -15.52 11.01 15.00
N SER A 96 -15.45 11.76 13.91
CA SER A 96 -15.03 11.28 12.57
C SER A 96 -13.53 10.94 12.42
N ALA A 97 -12.73 10.97 13.48
CA ALA A 97 -11.29 10.77 13.37
C ALA A 97 -10.84 9.49 14.08
N LEU A 98 -10.46 8.47 13.31
CA LEU A 98 -9.67 7.36 13.84
C LEU A 98 -8.40 7.96 14.50
N PRO A 99 -8.01 7.50 15.70
CA PRO A 99 -6.90 8.10 16.46
C PRO A 99 -5.55 7.64 15.91
N TRP A 100 -5.21 8.01 14.68
CA TRP A 100 -3.92 7.70 14.10
C TRP A 100 -2.82 8.49 14.82
N ILE A 101 -1.90 7.77 15.47
CA ILE A 101 -0.74 8.38 16.12
C ILE A 101 0.38 8.52 15.10
N MET A 102 0.81 9.75 14.82
CA MET A 102 1.93 9.99 13.92
C MET A 102 3.25 9.63 14.61
N PRO A 103 4.13 8.84 13.97
CA PRO A 103 5.45 8.56 14.52
C PRO A 103 6.25 9.84 14.75
N SER A 104 7.00 9.91 15.84
CA SER A 104 7.85 11.08 16.16
C SER A 104 8.90 11.37 15.09
N SER A 105 9.34 10.35 14.35
CA SER A 105 10.26 10.46 13.21
C SER A 105 9.70 11.30 12.07
N TRP A 106 8.38 11.49 11.97
CA TRP A 106 7.75 12.28 10.91
C TRP A 106 7.85 13.79 11.13
N ARG A 107 8.18 14.23 12.35
CA ARG A 107 8.23 15.66 12.71
C ARG A 107 9.32 16.45 11.98
N LEU A 108 10.39 15.78 11.54
CA LEU A 108 11.57 16.42 10.93
C LEU A 108 11.86 15.84 9.53
N LEU A 109 10.83 15.40 8.80
CA LEU A 109 10.99 14.85 7.44
C LEU A 109 11.74 15.81 6.51
N PHE A 110 11.58 17.12 6.72
CA PHE A 110 12.22 18.18 5.94
C PHE A 110 13.29 18.96 6.75
N GLY A 111 13.78 18.38 7.85
CA GLY A 111 14.72 19.03 8.77
C GLY A 111 14.06 20.01 9.74
N SER A 112 14.86 20.77 10.50
CA SER A 112 14.40 21.69 11.56
C SER A 112 13.93 23.06 11.06
N GLY A 113 13.63 23.20 9.77
CA GLY A 113 13.43 24.51 9.14
C GLY A 113 14.72 25.34 9.08
N LEU A 114 14.68 26.45 8.35
CA LEU A 114 15.76 27.44 8.39
C LEU A 114 15.75 28.10 9.78
N PRO A 115 16.92 28.30 10.42
CA PRO A 115 16.98 29.00 11.70
C PRO A 115 16.30 30.38 11.57
N PRO A 116 15.49 30.81 12.57
CA PRO A 116 14.77 32.08 12.52
C PRO A 116 15.66 33.29 12.25
N ALA A 117 16.96 33.19 12.54
CA ALA A 117 17.97 34.21 12.28
C ALA A 117 18.25 34.50 10.78
N LEU A 118 17.64 33.74 9.86
CA LEU A 118 17.73 33.97 8.41
C LEU A 118 16.56 34.81 7.86
N PHE A 119 15.64 35.29 8.71
CA PHE A 119 14.51 36.15 8.35
C PHE A 119 14.44 37.40 9.24
#